data_AF-A0A1A8SMS6-F1
#
_entry.id   AF-A0A1A8SMS6-F1
#
_cell.length_a   1.000
_cell.length_b   1.000
_cell.length_c   1.000
_cell.angle_alpha   90.00
_cell.angle_beta   90.00
_cell.angle_gamma   90.00
#
_symmetry.space_group_name_H-M   'P 1'
#
loop_
_entity.id
_entity.type
_entity.pdbx_description
1 polymer ?
#
loop_
_entity_poly.entity_id
_entity_poly.type
_entity_poly.pdbx_seq_one_letter_code
_entity_poly.pdbx_strand_id
1 'polypeptide(L)'
;MVEDLFPVLLPTQPSPEFTVPDGLCWFSVLSCLLLACSYVGSLYVWRSDLPRDHPTVIKRRFTSVLIVSCLSPLFVWAWREFTGVRTNSSLLALMGIRLDGLIPAIVLPLLLTMVLFLGPLMQLAIDCPWTFIDGIRVAFDPSFWMLCLGDMRWLRNQVVAPFTEELVFRACMLPMLVPCAGPAAAIFTCPLFFGVAHFHHVIELLRFRQGTMSGIFISAVFQFSYT
;
A
#
# COMPACT_ATOMS: atom_id res chain seq x y z
N MET A 1 31.53 37.00 -51.22
CA MET A 1 32.42 36.40 -50.21
C MET A 1 31.85 36.74 -48.85
N VAL A 2 30.83 35.99 -48.42
CA VAL A 2 30.44 35.56 -47.06
C VAL A 2 29.07 34.89 -47.26
N GLU A 3 29.07 33.79 -47.99
CA GLU A 3 28.12 32.69 -47.78
C GLU A 3 28.97 31.59 -47.10
N ASP A 4 28.36 30.78 -46.23
CA ASP A 4 28.96 29.71 -45.41
C ASP A 4 29.34 30.07 -43.96
N LEU A 5 28.34 30.30 -43.09
CA LEU A 5 28.48 29.98 -41.65
C LEU A 5 27.15 29.79 -40.91
N PHE A 6 26.29 28.86 -41.35
CA PHE A 6 25.25 28.32 -40.48
C PHE A 6 25.17 26.79 -40.69
N PRO A 7 25.54 25.97 -39.70
CA PRO A 7 25.27 24.54 -39.79
C PRO A 7 23.76 24.33 -39.73
N VAL A 8 23.24 23.68 -40.76
CA VAL A 8 21.87 23.20 -40.87
C VAL A 8 21.51 22.43 -39.59
N LEU A 9 20.59 23.00 -38.81
CA LEU A 9 20.03 22.35 -37.63
C LEU A 9 19.17 21.18 -38.13
N LEU A 10 19.69 19.96 -38.00
CA LEU A 10 18.91 18.73 -38.25
C LEU A 10 17.65 18.76 -37.38
N PRO A 11 16.48 18.35 -37.91
CA PRO A 11 15.28 18.24 -37.10
C PRO A 11 15.53 17.20 -36.00
N THR A 12 15.39 17.63 -34.75
CA THR A 12 15.34 16.78 -33.57
C THR A 12 14.33 15.67 -33.82
N GLN A 13 14.79 14.42 -33.81
CA GLN A 13 13.90 13.25 -33.83
C GLN A 13 12.83 13.46 -32.75
N PRO A 14 11.52 13.36 -33.06
CA PRO A 14 10.51 13.42 -32.03
C PRO A 14 10.80 12.27 -31.05
N SER A 15 10.89 12.61 -29.76
CA SER A 15 10.80 11.61 -28.69
C SER A 15 9.60 10.70 -28.98
N PRO A 16 9.70 9.37 -28.80
CA PRO A 16 8.58 8.49 -29.05
C PRO A 16 7.38 9.00 -28.25
N GLU A 17 6.37 9.52 -28.95
CA GLU A 17 5.10 9.88 -28.37
C GLU A 17 4.56 8.59 -27.75
N PHE A 18 4.52 8.56 -26.42
CA PHE A 18 3.91 7.46 -25.68
C PHE A 18 2.41 7.53 -25.94
N THR A 19 1.97 6.90 -27.04
CA THR A 19 0.55 6.73 -27.33
C THR A 19 0.02 5.74 -26.31
N VAL A 20 -0.63 6.25 -25.27
CA VAL A 20 -1.36 5.44 -24.30
C VAL A 20 -2.32 4.54 -25.07
N PRO A 21 -2.22 3.20 -24.96
CA PRO A 21 -3.15 2.29 -25.63
C PRO A 21 -4.60 2.66 -25.29
N ASP A 22 -5.48 2.66 -26.29
CA ASP A 22 -6.90 2.93 -26.08
C ASP A 22 -7.44 2.01 -24.97
N GLY A 23 -7.97 2.60 -23.92
CA GLY A 23 -8.50 1.86 -22.76
C GLY A 23 -7.49 1.47 -21.69
N LEU A 24 -6.21 1.88 -21.76
CA LEU A 24 -5.20 1.61 -20.72
C LEU A 24 -5.71 2.00 -19.32
N CYS A 25 -6.26 3.21 -19.18
CA CYS A 25 -6.78 3.70 -17.91
C CYS A 25 -7.88 2.78 -17.35
N TRP A 26 -8.79 2.31 -18.21
CA TRP A 26 -9.87 1.42 -17.82
C TRP A 26 -9.34 0.06 -17.36
N PHE A 27 -8.40 -0.54 -18.09
CA PHE A 27 -7.75 -1.79 -17.69
C PHE A 27 -6.98 -1.63 -16.38
N SER A 28 -6.24 -0.55 -16.20
CA SER A 28 -5.51 -0.27 -14.96
C SER A 28 -6.43 -0.12 -13.75
N VAL A 29 -7.49 0.68 -13.87
CA VAL A 29 -8.48 0.89 -12.80
C VAL A 29 -9.22 -0.41 -12.48
N LEU A 30 -9.62 -1.18 -13.50
CA LEU A 30 -10.28 -2.46 -13.32
C LEU A 30 -9.36 -3.47 -12.61
N SER A 31 -8.10 -3.58 -13.03
CA SER A 31 -7.11 -4.45 -12.38
C SER A 31 -6.87 -4.06 -10.92
N CYS A 32 -6.77 -2.76 -10.62
CA CYS A 32 -6.64 -2.28 -9.24
C CYS A 32 -7.89 -2.60 -8.40
N LEU A 33 -9.08 -2.40 -8.96
CA LEU A 33 -10.34 -2.71 -8.28
C LEU A 33 -10.47 -4.22 -8.00
N LEU A 34 -10.17 -5.06 -9.00
CA LEU A 34 -10.19 -6.52 -8.83
C LEU A 34 -9.19 -6.97 -7.75
N LEU A 35 -8.00 -6.37 -7.75
CA LEU A 35 -6.99 -6.66 -6.75
C LEU A 35 -7.45 -6.24 -5.34
N ALA A 36 -7.99 -5.02 -5.17
CA ALA A 36 -8.57 -4.56 -3.91
C ALA A 36 -9.70 -5.46 -3.41
N CYS A 37 -10.64 -5.82 -4.29
CA CYS A 37 -11.74 -6.73 -4.00
C CYS A 37 -11.24 -8.12 -3.60
N SER A 38 -10.22 -8.66 -4.29
CA SER A 38 -9.64 -9.97 -3.95
C SER A 38 -8.96 -9.95 -2.56
N TYR A 39 -8.27 -8.85 -2.24
CA TYR A 39 -7.63 -8.66 -0.94
C TYR A 39 -8.66 -8.62 0.19
N VAL A 40 -9.69 -7.77 0.07
CA VAL A 40 -10.77 -7.67 1.06
C VAL A 40 -11.55 -8.98 1.15
N GLY A 41 -11.89 -9.58 0.00
CA GLY A 41 -12.61 -10.86 -0.06
C GLY A 41 -11.88 -11.98 0.66
N SER A 42 -10.54 -11.98 0.61
CA SER A 42 -9.70 -12.97 1.30
C SER A 42 -9.94 -13.00 2.82
N LEU A 43 -10.32 -11.88 3.43
CA LEU A 43 -10.62 -11.77 4.87
C LEU A 43 -11.90 -12.52 5.27
N TYR A 44 -12.79 -12.77 4.31
CA TYR A 44 -14.11 -13.37 4.52
C TYR A 44 -14.25 -14.79 3.95
N VAL A 45 -13.20 -15.33 3.32
CA VAL A 45 -13.18 -16.72 2.82
C VAL A 45 -13.55 -17.71 3.92
N TRP A 46 -13.08 -17.47 5.14
CA TRP A 46 -13.34 -18.31 6.30
C TRP A 46 -14.46 -17.73 7.15
N ARG A 47 -15.69 -18.20 6.93
CA ARG A 47 -16.81 -17.83 7.82
C ARG A 47 -16.56 -18.33 9.24
N SER A 48 -16.83 -17.46 10.20
CA SER A 48 -16.76 -17.77 11.63
C SER A 48 -17.76 -16.88 12.39
N ASP A 49 -18.32 -17.43 13.46
CA ASP A 49 -19.12 -16.70 14.45
C ASP A 49 -18.26 -16.20 15.63
N LEU A 50 -16.96 -16.52 15.62
CA LEU A 50 -16.00 -16.05 16.61
C LEU A 50 -15.59 -14.60 16.33
N PRO A 51 -15.23 -13.83 17.37
CA PRO A 51 -14.75 -12.46 17.20
C PRO A 51 -13.45 -12.45 16.39
N ARG A 52 -13.22 -11.34 15.67
CA ARG A 52 -12.06 -11.14 14.79
C ARG A 52 -10.70 -11.32 15.46
N ASP A 53 -10.64 -11.06 16.77
CA ASP A 53 -9.42 -11.12 17.59
C ASP A 53 -9.19 -12.52 18.22
N HIS A 54 -10.01 -13.51 17.85
CA HIS A 54 -9.81 -14.90 18.23
C HIS A 54 -8.65 -15.52 17.43
N PRO A 55 -7.72 -16.25 18.07
CA PRO A 55 -6.48 -16.72 17.41
C PRO A 55 -6.72 -17.61 16.20
N THR A 56 -7.79 -18.41 16.19
CA THR A 56 -8.14 -19.24 15.01
C THR A 56 -8.60 -18.40 13.83
N VAL A 57 -9.31 -17.30 14.06
CA VAL A 57 -9.77 -16.38 13.01
C VAL A 57 -8.57 -15.62 12.45
N ILE A 58 -7.66 -15.15 13.31
CA ILE A 58 -6.43 -14.47 12.89
C ILE A 58 -5.59 -15.38 12.00
N LYS A 59 -5.33 -16.63 12.41
CA LYS A 59 -4.53 -17.59 11.61
C LYS A 59 -5.15 -17.86 10.24
N ARG A 60 -6.48 -18.04 10.18
CA ARG A 60 -7.18 -18.29 8.92
C ARG A 60 -7.13 -17.08 7.97
N ARG A 61 -7.40 -15.87 8.49
CA ARG A 61 -7.33 -14.61 7.73
C ARG A 61 -5.90 -14.33 7.27
N PHE A 62 -4.89 -14.61 8.10
CA PHE A 62 -3.49 -14.53 7.69
C PHE A 62 -3.19 -15.42 6.49
N THR A 63 -3.58 -16.69 6.53
CA THR A 63 -3.29 -17.60 5.43
C THR A 63 -3.92 -17.12 4.12
N SER A 64 -5.19 -16.69 4.13
CA SER A 64 -5.84 -16.22 2.91
C SER A 64 -5.27 -14.89 2.40
N VAL A 65 -4.98 -13.94 3.29
CA VAL A 65 -4.37 -12.64 2.92
C VAL A 65 -2.98 -12.85 2.34
N LEU A 66 -2.15 -13.70 2.95
CA LEU A 66 -0.81 -14.01 2.44
C LEU A 66 -0.87 -14.67 1.06
N ILE A 67 -1.81 -15.61 0.84
CA ILE A 67 -1.99 -16.23 -0.48
C ILE A 67 -2.33 -15.17 -1.52
N VAL A 68 -3.32 -14.32 -1.27
CA VAL A 68 -3.72 -13.26 -2.23
C VAL A 68 -2.59 -12.26 -2.45
N SER A 69 -1.85 -11.90 -1.40
CA SER A 69 -0.70 -11.00 -1.49
C SER A 69 0.43 -11.60 -2.33
N CYS A 70 0.73 -12.89 -2.17
CA CYS A 70 1.71 -13.61 -2.98
C CYS A 70 1.28 -13.74 -4.46
N LEU A 71 -0.02 -13.79 -4.74
CA LEU A 71 -0.56 -13.83 -6.10
C LEU A 71 -0.67 -12.43 -6.74
N SER A 72 -0.62 -11.35 -5.96
CA SER A 72 -0.76 -9.98 -6.46
C SER A 72 0.25 -9.56 -7.55
N PRO A 73 1.53 -10.00 -7.55
CA PRO A 73 2.45 -9.69 -8.65
C PRO A 73 2.01 -10.28 -9.99
N LEU A 74 1.21 -11.36 -9.98
CA LEU A 74 0.64 -11.95 -11.19
C LEU A 74 -0.38 -11.02 -11.84
N PHE A 75 -1.08 -10.18 -11.07
CA PHE A 75 -1.97 -9.16 -11.62
C PHE A 75 -1.18 -8.09 -12.38
N VAL A 76 -0.05 -7.65 -11.83
CA VAL A 76 0.85 -6.69 -12.50
C VAL A 76 1.43 -7.29 -13.77
N TRP A 77 1.85 -8.56 -13.70
CA TRP A 77 2.35 -9.28 -14.87
C TRP A 77 1.27 -9.41 -15.96
N ALA A 78 0.07 -9.90 -15.60
CA ALA A 78 -1.03 -10.03 -16.55
C ALA A 78 -1.43 -8.68 -17.17
N TRP A 79 -1.54 -7.63 -16.35
CA TRP A 79 -1.81 -6.27 -16.82
C TRP A 79 -0.75 -5.79 -17.82
N ARG A 80 0.54 -6.05 -17.55
CA ARG A 80 1.64 -5.72 -18.48
C ARG A 80 1.50 -6.42 -19.82
N GLU A 81 1.18 -7.71 -19.82
CA GLU A 81 1.01 -8.49 -21.06
C GLU A 81 -0.21 -8.00 -21.86
N PHE A 82 -1.34 -7.72 -21.21
CA PHE A 82 -2.55 -7.25 -21.90
C PHE A 82 -2.44 -5.84 -22.45
N THR A 83 -1.73 -4.95 -21.75
CA THR A 83 -1.60 -3.55 -22.15
C THR A 83 -0.44 -3.29 -23.10
N GLY A 84 0.48 -4.25 -23.23
CA GLY A 84 1.66 -4.11 -24.08
C GLY A 84 2.64 -3.02 -23.64
N VAL A 85 2.51 -2.50 -22.41
CA VAL A 85 3.38 -1.44 -21.88
C VAL A 85 4.81 -2.00 -21.76
N ARG A 86 5.67 -1.59 -22.69
CA ARG A 86 7.07 -2.01 -22.74
C ARG A 86 7.89 -1.23 -21.73
N THR A 87 8.12 -1.84 -20.58
CA THR A 87 9.15 -1.42 -19.64
C THR A 87 10.39 -2.30 -19.82
N ASN A 88 11.57 -1.70 -19.89
CA ASN A 88 12.85 -2.42 -19.91
C ASN A 88 13.22 -3.01 -18.52
N SER A 89 12.40 -2.74 -17.52
CA SER A 89 12.61 -3.15 -16.13
C SER A 89 12.05 -4.54 -15.85
N SER A 90 12.64 -5.23 -14.86
CA SER A 90 12.07 -6.45 -14.30
C SER A 90 10.75 -6.17 -13.57
N LEU A 91 9.92 -7.19 -13.38
CA LEU A 91 8.64 -7.07 -12.64
C LEU A 91 8.85 -6.53 -11.22
N LEU A 92 9.88 -7.01 -10.53
CA LEU A 92 10.26 -6.55 -9.18
C LEU A 92 10.65 -5.06 -9.17
N ALA A 93 11.46 -4.63 -10.14
CA ALA A 93 11.84 -3.23 -10.26
C ALA A 93 10.64 -2.34 -10.60
N LEU A 94 9.68 -2.83 -11.40
CA LEU A 94 8.43 -2.14 -11.71
C LEU A 94 7.55 -1.97 -10.46
N MET A 95 7.52 -2.97 -9.57
CA MET A 95 6.87 -2.90 -8.27
C MET A 95 7.60 -2.02 -7.24
N GLY A 96 8.75 -1.43 -7.61
CA GLY A 96 9.55 -0.58 -6.73
C GLY A 96 10.53 -1.35 -5.84
N ILE A 97 10.65 -2.67 -5.99
CA ILE A 97 11.62 -3.49 -5.26
C ILE A 97 12.98 -3.35 -5.96
N ARG A 98 13.78 -2.39 -5.49
CA ARG A 98 15.12 -2.10 -5.99
C ARG A 98 16.02 -1.58 -4.87
N LEU A 99 17.33 -1.72 -5.06
CA LEU A 99 18.32 -1.14 -4.14
C LEU A 99 18.61 0.34 -4.47
N ASP A 100 18.36 0.76 -5.71
CA ASP A 100 18.58 2.13 -6.16
C ASP A 100 17.66 3.11 -5.45
N GLY A 101 18.26 4.03 -4.69
CA GLY A 101 17.51 4.99 -3.89
C GLY A 101 16.89 4.39 -2.63
N LEU A 102 17.41 3.28 -2.10
CA LEU A 102 16.92 2.68 -0.86
C LEU A 102 16.95 3.66 0.33
N ILE A 103 18.02 4.45 0.47
CA ILE A 103 18.13 5.44 1.55
C ILE A 103 16.97 6.46 1.52
N PRO A 104 16.73 7.21 0.42
CA PRO A 104 15.60 8.12 0.38
C PRO A 104 14.24 7.41 0.46
N ALA A 105 14.12 6.17 -0.03
CA ALA A 105 12.89 5.37 0.08
C ALA A 105 12.56 4.97 1.54
N ILE A 106 13.56 4.88 2.43
CA ILE A 106 13.35 4.64 3.86
C ILE A 106 13.17 5.96 4.61
N VAL A 107 14.08 6.92 4.37
CA VAL A 107 14.16 8.15 5.17
C VAL A 107 12.97 9.08 4.92
N LEU A 108 12.55 9.28 3.66
CA LEU A 108 11.48 10.24 3.36
C LEU A 108 10.13 9.80 3.91
N PRO A 109 9.66 8.54 3.71
CA PRO A 109 8.41 8.09 4.30
C PRO A 109 8.46 8.07 5.83
N LEU A 110 9.59 7.68 6.43
CA LEU A 110 9.76 7.70 7.89
C LEU A 110 9.71 9.13 8.45
N LEU A 111 10.37 10.08 7.81
CA LEU A 111 10.31 11.47 8.24
C LEU A 111 8.90 12.03 8.11
N LEU A 112 8.22 11.74 7.00
CA LEU A 112 6.84 12.16 6.77
C LEU A 112 5.90 11.58 7.84
N THR A 113 6.02 10.30 8.19
CA THR A 113 5.19 9.68 9.23
C THR A 113 5.50 10.28 10.61
N MET A 114 6.76 10.53 10.94
CA MET A 114 7.13 11.19 12.20
C MET A 114 6.55 12.60 12.31
N VAL A 115 6.50 13.37 11.22
CA VAL A 115 5.89 14.70 11.17
C VAL A 115 4.37 14.62 11.33
N LEU A 116 3.70 13.73 10.58
CA LEU A 116 2.25 13.58 10.63
C LEU A 116 1.75 13.07 12.00
N PHE A 117 2.52 12.21 12.65
CA PHE A 117 2.19 11.62 13.96
C PHE A 117 2.94 12.29 15.12
N LEU A 118 3.50 13.49 14.92
CA LEU A 118 4.27 14.19 15.95
C LEU A 118 3.47 14.40 17.23
N GLY A 119 2.18 14.76 17.13
CA GLY A 119 1.29 14.94 18.28
C GLY A 119 1.18 13.67 19.15
N PRO A 120 0.68 12.55 18.60
CA PRO A 120 0.62 11.27 19.32
C PRO A 120 1.98 10.79 19.85
N LEU A 121 3.07 11.00 19.10
CA LEU A 121 4.42 10.65 19.56
C LEU A 121 4.86 11.47 20.77
N MET A 122 4.57 12.78 20.78
CA MET A 122 4.85 13.64 21.92
C MET A 122 3.99 13.29 23.13
N GLN A 123 2.70 12.99 22.92
CA GLN A 123 1.83 12.51 23.98
C GLN A 123 2.37 11.22 24.61
N LEU A 124 2.77 10.26 23.78
CA LEU A 124 3.40 9.02 24.25
C LEU A 124 4.71 9.30 24.99
N ALA A 125 5.54 10.22 24.52
CA ALA A 125 6.80 10.57 25.18
C ALA A 125 6.59 11.25 26.54
N ILE A 126 5.52 12.03 26.71
CA ILE A 126 5.18 12.70 27.99
C ILE A 126 4.55 11.71 28.98
N ASP A 127 3.64 10.85 28.50
CA ASP A 127 2.89 9.92 29.34
C ASP A 127 3.74 8.67 29.72
N CYS A 128 4.79 8.37 28.96
CA CYS A 128 5.63 7.20 29.22
C CYS A 128 6.63 7.49 30.35
N PRO A 129 6.62 6.72 31.44
CA PRO A 129 7.60 6.88 32.53
C PRO A 129 9.00 6.35 32.14
N TRP A 130 9.16 5.81 30.93
CA TRP A 130 10.42 5.23 30.48
C TRP A 130 11.43 6.32 30.16
N THR A 131 12.65 6.14 30.66
CA THR A 131 13.76 6.95 30.17
C THR A 131 14.14 6.51 28.76
N PHE A 132 14.82 7.39 28.03
CA PHE A 132 15.39 7.05 26.71
C PHE A 132 16.26 5.77 26.77
N ILE A 133 16.98 5.56 27.88
CA ILE A 133 17.82 4.38 28.11
C ILE A 133 16.97 3.11 28.24
N ASP A 134 15.81 3.18 28.89
CA ASP A 134 14.89 2.05 29.00
C ASP A 134 14.33 1.66 27.63
N GLY A 135 14.00 2.66 26.79
CA GLY A 135 13.61 2.43 25.40
C GLY A 135 14.71 1.71 24.60
N ILE A 136 15.97 2.14 24.72
CA ILE A 136 17.10 1.46 24.08
C ILE A 136 17.25 0.02 24.61
N ARG A 137 17.14 -0.20 25.92
CA ARG A 137 17.25 -1.54 26.50
C ARG A 137 16.20 -2.49 25.94
N VAL A 138 14.95 -2.05 25.87
CA VAL A 138 13.85 -2.85 25.32
C VAL A 138 14.07 -3.10 23.82
N ALA A 139 14.54 -2.10 23.07
CA ALA A 139 14.84 -2.26 21.64
C ALA A 139 15.89 -3.35 21.37
N PHE A 140 16.82 -3.58 22.30
CA PHE A 140 17.86 -4.62 22.19
C PHE A 140 17.58 -5.89 23.01
N ASP A 141 16.45 -6.01 23.71
CA ASP A 141 16.13 -7.21 24.51
C ASP A 141 15.52 -8.32 23.63
N PRO A 142 16.23 -9.45 23.39
CA PRO A 142 15.71 -10.54 22.56
C PRO A 142 14.45 -11.19 23.15
N SER A 143 14.32 -11.20 24.48
CA SER A 143 13.19 -11.85 25.17
C SER A 143 11.90 -11.09 24.89
N PHE A 144 11.96 -9.76 24.93
CA PHE A 144 10.85 -8.89 24.55
C PHE A 144 10.39 -9.16 23.12
N TRP A 145 11.31 -9.17 22.15
CA TRP A 145 10.97 -9.44 20.75
C TRP A 145 10.42 -10.85 20.54
N MET A 146 10.92 -11.85 21.26
CA MET A 146 10.38 -13.21 21.20
C MET A 146 8.92 -13.28 21.68
N LEU A 147 8.57 -12.53 22.72
CA LEU A 147 7.18 -12.40 23.19
C LEU A 147 6.31 -11.69 22.14
N CYS A 148 6.79 -10.60 21.54
CA CYS A 148 6.10 -9.89 20.47
C CYS A 148 5.83 -10.78 19.25
N LEU A 149 6.84 -11.53 18.80
CA LEU A 149 6.72 -12.46 17.67
C LEU A 149 5.83 -13.67 17.99
N GLY A 150 5.69 -14.04 19.27
CA GLY A 150 4.75 -15.06 19.73
C GLY A 150 3.29 -14.59 19.76
N ASP A 151 3.04 -13.28 19.87
CA ASP A 151 1.69 -12.71 19.85
C ASP A 151 1.17 -12.51 18.42
N MET A 152 0.15 -13.31 18.06
CA MET A 152 -0.50 -13.25 16.76
C MET A 152 -1.16 -11.89 16.47
N ARG A 153 -1.64 -11.17 17.50
CA ARG A 153 -2.23 -9.84 17.32
C ARG A 153 -1.15 -8.80 17.04
N TRP A 154 -0.03 -8.88 17.74
CA TRP A 154 1.13 -8.04 17.49
C TRP A 154 1.66 -8.28 16.08
N LEU A 155 1.86 -9.55 15.70
CA LEU A 155 2.33 -9.92 14.36
C LEU A 155 1.39 -9.40 13.26
N ARG A 156 0.07 -9.43 13.50
CA ARG A 156 -0.93 -8.90 12.56
C ARG A 156 -0.74 -7.41 12.38
N ASN A 157 -0.72 -6.69 13.48
CA ASN A 157 -0.76 -5.23 13.48
C ASN A 157 0.57 -4.61 13.03
N GLN A 158 1.70 -5.25 13.34
CA GLN A 158 3.03 -4.67 13.15
C GLN A 158 3.78 -5.21 11.93
N VAL A 159 3.44 -6.41 11.45
CA VAL A 159 4.19 -7.06 10.37
C VAL A 159 3.29 -7.43 9.21
N VAL A 160 2.31 -8.31 9.43
CA VAL A 160 1.56 -8.92 8.32
C VAL A 160 0.67 -7.91 7.61
N ALA A 161 -0.15 -7.13 8.35
CA ALA A 161 -1.03 -6.15 7.72
C ALA A 161 -0.22 -5.05 7.00
N PRO A 162 0.75 -4.35 7.62
CA PRO A 162 1.52 -3.32 6.92
C PRO A 162 2.25 -3.86 5.69
N PHE A 163 2.86 -5.04 5.79
CA PHE A 163 3.59 -5.64 4.67
C PHE A 163 2.67 -5.98 3.49
N THR A 164 1.55 -6.64 3.78
CA THR A 164 0.62 -7.06 2.72
C THR A 164 -0.14 -5.89 2.11
N GLU A 165 -0.49 -4.88 2.90
CA GLU A 165 -1.11 -3.65 2.43
C GLU A 165 -0.16 -2.86 1.52
N GLU A 166 1.10 -2.66 1.91
CA GLU A 166 2.10 -1.99 1.08
C GLU A 166 2.38 -2.77 -0.21
N LEU A 167 2.49 -4.10 -0.15
CA LEU A 167 2.71 -4.92 -1.34
C LEU A 167 1.53 -4.80 -2.33
N VAL A 168 0.30 -4.96 -1.85
CA VAL A 168 -0.88 -5.02 -2.70
C VAL A 168 -1.29 -3.64 -3.19
N PHE A 169 -1.44 -2.68 -2.29
CA PHE A 169 -1.98 -1.36 -2.62
C PHE A 169 -0.92 -0.43 -3.19
N ARG A 170 0.36 -0.55 -2.81
CA ARG A 170 1.40 0.34 -3.30
C ARG A 170 2.24 -0.30 -4.39
N ALA A 171 2.88 -1.42 -4.08
CA ALA A 171 3.83 -2.04 -5.00
C ALA A 171 3.15 -2.61 -6.26
N CYS A 172 1.94 -3.16 -6.14
CA CYS A 172 1.20 -3.69 -7.28
C CYS A 172 0.34 -2.64 -8.01
N MET A 173 -0.38 -1.75 -7.31
CA MET A 173 -1.31 -0.82 -7.99
C MET A 173 -0.62 0.38 -8.65
N LEU A 174 0.40 0.97 -8.02
CA LEU A 174 1.09 2.14 -8.60
C LEU A 174 1.66 1.87 -10.01
N PRO A 175 2.35 0.76 -10.30
CA PRO A 175 2.85 0.53 -11.66
C PRO A 175 1.75 0.35 -12.71
N MET A 176 0.53 -0.03 -12.31
CA MET A 176 -0.61 -0.08 -13.22
C MET A 176 -1.23 1.31 -13.43
N LEU A 177 -1.27 2.16 -12.41
CA LEU A 177 -1.90 3.50 -12.46
C LEU A 177 -0.99 4.58 -13.07
N VAL A 178 0.31 4.56 -12.79
CA VAL A 178 1.25 5.61 -13.22
C VAL A 178 1.28 5.78 -14.75
N PRO A 179 1.30 4.72 -15.58
CA PRO A 179 1.37 4.87 -17.03
C PRO A 179 0.13 5.50 -17.66
N CYS A 180 -1.00 5.52 -16.96
CA CYS A 180 -2.26 6.03 -17.49
C CYS A 180 -2.68 7.37 -16.87
N ALA A 181 -2.42 7.58 -15.57
CA ALA A 181 -2.81 8.80 -14.84
C ALA A 181 -1.63 9.77 -14.60
N GLY A 182 -0.40 9.30 -14.77
CA GLY A 182 0.80 10.01 -14.37
C GLY A 182 1.10 9.91 -12.86
N PRO A 183 2.33 10.22 -12.42
CA PRO A 183 2.76 10.01 -11.05
C PRO A 183 1.93 10.78 -10.01
N ALA A 184 1.63 12.05 -10.28
CA ALA A 184 0.91 12.92 -9.35
C ALA A 184 -0.52 12.41 -9.10
N ALA A 185 -1.27 12.10 -10.16
CA ALA A 185 -2.63 11.59 -10.00
C ALA A 185 -2.63 10.18 -9.39
N ALA A 186 -1.65 9.32 -9.71
CA ALA A 186 -1.52 8.00 -9.12
C ALA A 186 -1.30 8.07 -7.59
N ILE A 187 -0.53 9.04 -7.08
CA ILE A 187 -0.32 9.25 -5.64
C ILE A 187 -1.64 9.53 -4.91
N PHE A 188 -2.58 10.27 -5.52
CA PHE A 188 -3.88 10.55 -4.92
C PHE A 188 -4.94 9.48 -5.20
N THR A 189 -4.86 8.78 -6.34
CA THR A 189 -5.88 7.81 -6.76
C THR A 189 -5.67 6.45 -6.09
N CYS A 190 -4.41 6.04 -5.92
CA CYS A 190 -4.06 4.75 -5.34
C CYS A 190 -4.60 4.57 -3.91
N PRO A 191 -4.45 5.54 -2.97
CA PRO A 191 -5.02 5.45 -1.63
C PRO A 191 -6.55 5.34 -1.62
N LEU A 192 -7.27 5.84 -2.64
CA LEU A 192 -8.73 5.70 -2.69
C LEU A 192 -9.18 4.24 -2.78
N PHE A 193 -8.45 3.37 -3.48
CA PHE A 193 -8.75 1.93 -3.50
C PHE A 193 -8.57 1.29 -2.13
N PHE A 194 -7.56 1.73 -1.38
CA PHE A 194 -7.31 1.30 -0.02
C PHE A 194 -8.38 1.84 0.95
N GLY A 195 -8.77 3.12 0.81
CA GLY A 195 -9.85 3.73 1.57
C GLY A 195 -11.20 3.04 1.35
N VAL A 196 -11.54 2.70 0.10
CA VAL A 196 -12.75 1.92 -0.21
C VAL A 196 -12.69 0.54 0.43
N ALA A 197 -11.51 -0.11 0.44
CA ALA A 197 -11.34 -1.39 1.08
C ALA A 197 -11.71 -1.34 2.58
N HIS A 198 -11.41 -0.24 3.29
CA HIS A 198 -11.76 -0.09 4.72
C HIS A 198 -13.26 -0.05 5.03
N PHE A 199 -14.14 0.17 4.04
CA PHE A 199 -15.58 0.03 4.27
C PHE A 199 -15.98 -1.38 4.72
N HIS A 200 -15.14 -2.40 4.52
CA HIS A 200 -15.36 -3.72 5.10
C HIS A 200 -15.44 -3.70 6.63
N HIS A 201 -14.77 -2.76 7.31
CA HIS A 201 -14.91 -2.57 8.75
C HIS A 201 -16.32 -2.14 9.14
N VAL A 202 -16.99 -1.30 8.33
CA VAL A 202 -18.39 -0.90 8.57
C VAL A 202 -19.29 -2.12 8.67
N ILE A 203 -19.12 -3.09 7.77
CA ILE A 203 -19.87 -4.35 7.78
C ILE A 203 -19.64 -5.12 9.10
N GLU A 204 -18.40 -5.14 9.60
CA GLU A 204 -18.03 -5.80 10.85
C GLU A 204 -18.63 -5.08 12.08
N LEU A 205 -18.55 -3.74 12.15
CA LEU A 205 -19.15 -2.95 13.24
C LEU A 205 -20.66 -3.10 13.29
N LEU A 206 -21.32 -3.09 12.13
CA LEU A 206 -22.77 -3.32 12.01
C LEU A 206 -23.16 -4.74 12.44
N ARG A 207 -22.38 -5.76 12.03
CA ARG A 207 -22.64 -7.16 12.37
C ARG A 207 -22.57 -7.41 13.89
N PHE A 208 -21.62 -6.79 14.58
CA PHE A 208 -21.45 -6.94 16.03
C PHE A 208 -22.18 -5.86 16.85
N ARG A 209 -22.97 -4.99 16.21
CA ARG A 209 -23.73 -3.88 16.83
C ARG A 209 -22.87 -2.98 17.74
N GLN A 210 -21.63 -2.72 17.36
CA GLN A 210 -20.70 -1.88 18.13
C GLN A 210 -20.84 -0.40 17.77
N GLY A 211 -21.91 0.24 18.25
CA GLY A 211 -22.14 1.68 18.10
C GLY A 211 -23.45 2.04 17.40
N THR A 212 -23.73 3.34 17.30
CA THR A 212 -24.88 3.86 16.55
C THR A 212 -24.59 3.85 15.05
N MET A 213 -25.64 3.69 14.21
CA MET A 213 -25.50 3.72 12.75
C MET A 213 -24.81 5.01 12.26
N SER A 214 -25.14 6.15 12.87
CA SER A 214 -24.53 7.44 12.57
C SER A 214 -23.06 7.50 12.97
N GLY A 215 -22.70 6.98 14.15
CA GLY A 215 -21.31 6.93 14.61
C GLY A 215 -20.43 6.03 13.73
N ILE A 216 -20.95 4.87 13.33
CA ILE A 216 -20.24 3.95 12.41
C ILE A 216 -20.02 4.62 11.05
N PHE A 217 -21.05 5.29 10.51
CA PHE A 217 -20.93 5.99 9.23
C PHE A 217 -19.95 7.17 9.27
N ILE A 218 -20.02 8.01 10.32
CA ILE A 218 -19.08 9.13 10.50
C ILE A 218 -17.65 8.61 10.63
N SER A 219 -17.43 7.55 11.40
CA SER A 219 -16.11 6.93 11.52
C SER A 219 -15.59 6.43 10.17
N ALA A 220 -16.45 5.86 9.33
CA ALA A 220 -16.08 5.37 8.01
C ALA A 220 -15.73 6.50 7.05
N VAL A 221 -16.53 7.57 7.02
CA VAL A 221 -16.26 8.76 6.19
C VAL A 221 -14.97 9.44 6.64
N PHE A 222 -14.76 9.55 7.95
CA PHE A 222 -13.51 10.09 8.50
C PHE A 222 -12.32 9.23 8.09
N GLN A 223 -12.38 7.91 8.29
CA GLN A 223 -11.35 6.95 7.83
C GLN A 223 -11.03 7.10 6.35
N PHE A 224 -12.06 7.15 5.50
CA PHE A 224 -11.89 7.31 4.06
C PHE A 224 -11.23 8.65 3.67
N SER A 225 -11.53 9.73 4.39
CA SER A 225 -11.04 11.08 4.03
C SER A 225 -9.60 11.36 4.45
N TYR A 226 -9.04 10.61 5.39
CA TYR A 226 -7.61 10.69 5.74
C TYR A 226 -6.77 9.52 5.21
N THR A 227 -7.37 8.59 4.46
CA THR A 227 -6.64 7.52 3.74
C THR A 227 -5.99 8.07 2.48
#